data_AF-A0A6L6Q094-F1
#
_entry.id   AF-A0A6L6Q094-F1
#
_cell.length_a   1.000
_cell.length_b   1.000
_cell.length_c   1.000
_cell.angle_alpha   90.00
_cell.angle_beta   90.00
_cell.angle_gamma   90.00
#
_symmetry.space_group_name_H-M   'P 1'
#
loop_
_entity.id
_entity.type
_entity.pdbx_description
1 polymer ?
#
loop_
_entity_poly.entity_id
_entity_poly.type
_entity_poly.pdbx_seq_one_letter_code
_entity_poly.pdbx_strand_id
1 'polypeptide(L)'
;MAAIQSQLQQLYVTYFNRPADKEGLAYWTAALDKGSTVASIAADFAKSPEYQALYEGKSNVDLIKAVYQNLFGRVAEASGAEYWAGVMKQGYSAHATVGLILAAASETDKRVVDNKTEAAAAFTAALDTATESTAYTRTPAKASASAWLNGVTTDASLAQAKAGIDKAVSAAVGATAQAMAATTQQLQQLYVTYFNRPADTDGLAFWTGYVESGTSVASIAADFAKSPEYKALYEGKSNTDLIKAVYLNLFGREAEPSGAEYWAGVMKQGYSAHETVGMILAAASATDSRVVANKVDAATAFTTALDTAAESTAYTLATAKAAASAWLKGITTDASLAAAKAGVDKAVSAVVNATAQRGTLADG
;
A
#
# COMPACT_ATOMS: atom_id res chain seq x y z
N MET A 1 -1.24 38.57 0.60
CA MET A 1 -2.03 37.36 0.25
C MET A 1 -1.20 36.35 -0.54
N ALA A 2 -0.83 36.58 -1.82
CA ALA A 2 -0.11 35.59 -2.64
C ALA A 2 1.28 35.17 -2.10
N ALA A 3 2.12 36.13 -1.68
CA ALA A 3 3.43 35.82 -1.10
C ALA A 3 3.34 35.00 0.21
N ILE A 4 2.31 35.26 1.02
CA ILE A 4 2.04 34.54 2.28
C ILE A 4 1.66 33.08 2.00
N GLN A 5 0.74 32.85 1.04
CA GLN A 5 0.36 31.49 0.66
C GLN A 5 1.54 30.72 0.08
N SER A 6 2.42 31.38 -0.68
CA SER A 6 3.66 30.76 -1.18
C SER A 6 4.59 30.31 -0.04
N GLN A 7 4.76 31.12 1.01
CA GLN A 7 5.59 30.75 2.17
C GLN A 7 4.99 29.56 2.94
N LEU A 8 3.66 29.51 3.08
CA LEU A 8 2.99 28.36 3.71
C LEU A 8 3.15 27.09 2.86
N GLN A 9 2.95 27.17 1.55
CA GLN A 9 3.19 26.04 0.65
C GLN A 9 4.64 25.55 0.74
N GLN A 10 5.60 26.47 0.79
CA GLN A 10 7.01 26.11 0.95
C GLN A 10 7.26 25.33 2.25
N LEU A 11 6.57 25.63 3.36
CA LEU A 11 6.67 24.82 4.59
C LEU A 11 6.14 23.38 4.38
N TYR A 12 4.99 23.22 3.73
CA TYR A 12 4.43 21.89 3.41
C TYR A 12 5.35 21.10 2.46
N VAL A 13 5.91 21.76 1.44
CA VAL A 13 6.91 21.16 0.55
C VAL A 13 8.15 20.74 1.35
N THR A 14 8.70 21.63 2.18
CA THR A 14 9.93 21.41 2.95
C THR A 14 9.81 20.21 3.89
N TYR A 15 8.76 20.15 4.71
CA TYR A 15 8.66 19.19 5.81
C TYR A 15 7.80 17.97 5.49
N PHE A 16 6.92 18.04 4.50
CA PHE A 16 6.00 16.94 4.19
C PHE A 16 6.07 16.48 2.74
N ASN A 17 6.88 17.14 1.90
CA ASN A 17 7.01 16.87 0.47
C ASN A 17 5.66 16.79 -0.24
N ARG A 18 4.71 17.66 0.11
CA ARG A 18 3.37 17.63 -0.48
C ARG A 18 2.76 19.02 -0.56
N PRO A 19 1.75 19.21 -1.43
CA PRO A 19 0.87 20.37 -1.37
C PRO A 19 0.13 20.47 -0.03
N ALA A 20 -0.14 21.71 0.42
CA ALA A 20 -1.06 21.94 1.52
C ALA A 20 -2.48 21.42 1.17
N ASP A 21 -3.20 20.92 2.16
CA ASP A 21 -4.66 20.76 2.04
C ASP A 21 -5.35 22.12 2.19
N LYS A 22 -6.59 22.25 1.69
CA LYS A 22 -7.34 23.52 1.65
C LYS A 22 -7.59 24.07 3.05
N GLU A 23 -8.03 23.21 3.95
CA GLU A 23 -8.36 23.54 5.34
C GLU A 23 -7.11 23.96 6.12
N GLY A 24 -6.01 23.21 5.99
CA GLY A 24 -4.73 23.54 6.59
C GLY A 24 -4.17 24.86 6.07
N LEU A 25 -4.19 25.09 4.75
CA LEU A 25 -3.73 26.35 4.18
C LEU A 25 -4.57 27.54 4.69
N ALA A 26 -5.90 27.38 4.76
CA ALA A 26 -6.79 28.41 5.29
C ALA A 26 -6.54 28.67 6.79
N TYR A 27 -6.36 27.62 7.59
CA TYR A 27 -6.06 27.73 9.02
C TYR A 27 -4.78 28.52 9.27
N TRP A 28 -3.69 28.17 8.57
CA TRP A 28 -2.40 28.85 8.75
C TRP A 28 -2.40 30.27 8.19
N THR A 29 -3.15 30.52 7.11
CA THR A 29 -3.36 31.90 6.61
C THR A 29 -4.04 32.75 7.68
N ALA A 30 -5.11 32.26 8.29
CA ALA A 30 -5.80 32.96 9.37
C ALA A 30 -4.92 33.15 10.63
N ALA A 31 -3.98 32.23 10.91
CA ALA A 31 -3.01 32.40 11.99
C ALA A 31 -2.03 33.53 11.71
N LEU A 32 -1.55 33.67 10.47
CA LEU A 32 -0.69 34.78 10.05
C LEU A 32 -1.42 36.12 10.11
N ASP A 33 -2.69 36.17 9.69
CA ASP A 33 -3.52 37.37 9.80
C ASP A 33 -3.72 37.82 11.27
N LYS A 34 -3.63 36.89 12.22
CA LYS A 34 -3.67 37.13 13.67
C LYS A 34 -2.30 37.42 14.28
N GLY A 35 -1.25 37.58 13.47
CA GLY A 35 0.09 37.97 13.92
C GLY A 35 1.04 36.81 14.23
N SER A 36 0.70 35.57 13.86
CA SER A 36 1.68 34.48 13.86
C SER A 36 2.76 34.74 12.80
N THR A 37 3.91 34.09 12.96
CA THR A 37 5.01 34.17 11.98
C THR A 37 5.20 32.84 11.27
N VAL A 38 5.81 32.84 10.09
CA VAL A 38 6.18 31.60 9.39
C VAL A 38 7.07 30.71 10.28
N ALA A 39 7.96 31.32 11.07
CA ALA A 39 8.81 30.60 12.02
C ALA A 39 8.04 29.94 13.16
N SER A 40 7.02 30.61 13.72
CA SER A 40 6.17 30.00 14.76
C SER A 40 5.31 28.87 14.20
N ILE A 41 4.80 29.03 12.98
CA ILE A 41 4.05 27.98 12.27
C ILE A 41 4.94 26.76 11.99
N ALA A 42 6.17 26.97 11.54
CA ALA A 42 7.13 25.87 11.35
C ALA A 42 7.45 25.15 12.68
N ALA A 43 7.51 25.87 13.79
CA ALA A 43 7.66 25.26 15.12
C ALA A 43 6.42 24.43 15.54
N ASP A 44 5.22 24.81 15.09
CA ASP A 44 4.01 24.03 15.33
C ASP A 44 3.91 22.81 14.39
N PHE A 45 4.40 22.91 13.15
CA PHE A 45 4.55 21.75 12.26
C PHE A 45 5.42 20.68 12.92
N ALA A 46 6.53 21.06 13.56
CA ALA A 46 7.42 20.13 14.25
C ALA A 46 6.75 19.35 15.41
N LYS A 47 5.60 19.83 15.91
CA LYS A 47 4.80 19.17 16.96
C LYS A 47 3.65 18.35 16.39
N SER A 48 3.40 18.43 15.09
CA SER A 48 2.27 17.75 14.46
C SER A 48 2.49 16.23 14.41
N PRO A 49 1.42 15.41 14.47
CA PRO A 49 1.52 13.97 14.30
C PRO A 49 2.16 13.56 12.97
N GLU A 50 1.94 14.33 11.91
CA GLU A 50 2.53 14.07 10.59
C GLU A 50 4.05 14.26 10.60
N TYR A 51 4.55 15.31 11.27
CA TYR A 51 5.99 15.52 11.43
C TYR A 51 6.62 14.45 12.34
N GLN A 52 5.96 14.10 13.43
CA GLN A 52 6.42 13.04 14.34
C GLN A 52 6.50 11.70 13.60
N ALA A 53 5.46 11.31 12.86
CA ALA A 53 5.47 10.08 12.05
C ALA A 53 6.63 10.04 11.02
N LEU A 54 7.03 11.20 10.48
CA LEU A 54 8.10 11.30 9.50
C LEU A 54 9.50 11.38 10.12
N TYR A 55 9.66 12.01 11.28
CA TYR A 55 10.98 12.42 11.78
C TYR A 55 11.29 12.00 13.22
N GLU A 56 10.32 11.50 13.98
CA GLU A 56 10.57 11.03 15.35
C GLU A 56 11.59 9.87 15.34
N GLY A 57 12.55 9.93 16.25
CA GLY A 57 13.66 8.97 16.33
C GLY A 57 14.72 9.09 15.22
N LYS A 58 14.53 9.96 14.21
CA LYS A 58 15.55 10.20 13.18
C LYS A 58 16.65 11.13 13.69
N SER A 59 17.86 10.94 13.16
CA SER A 59 18.97 11.86 13.42
C SER A 59 18.76 13.20 12.70
N ASN A 60 19.41 14.27 13.17
CA ASN A 60 19.45 15.54 12.44
C ASN A 60 19.99 15.35 11.00
N VAL A 61 20.93 14.43 10.78
CA VAL A 61 21.46 14.14 9.45
C VAL A 61 20.38 13.58 8.53
N ASP A 62 19.54 12.66 9.03
CA ASP A 62 18.46 12.06 8.24
C ASP A 62 17.34 13.05 7.95
N LEU A 63 17.03 13.95 8.91
CA LEU A 63 16.11 15.06 8.69
C LEU A 63 16.63 15.96 7.56
N ILE A 64 17.91 16.35 7.59
CA ILE A 64 18.51 17.20 6.55
C ILE A 64 18.48 16.51 5.19
N LYS A 65 18.79 15.20 5.12
CA LYS A 65 18.69 14.43 3.87
C LYS A 65 17.28 14.44 3.31
N ALA A 66 16.27 14.27 4.15
CA ALA A 66 14.86 14.35 3.74
C ALA A 66 14.51 15.76 3.25
N VAL A 67 14.91 16.81 3.97
CA VAL A 67 14.67 18.21 3.55
C VAL A 67 15.32 18.49 2.19
N TYR A 68 16.54 18.03 1.94
CA TYR A 68 17.19 18.18 0.63
C TYR A 68 16.42 17.48 -0.48
N GLN A 69 15.95 16.24 -0.24
CA GLN A 69 15.13 15.52 -1.20
C GLN A 69 13.82 16.28 -1.49
N ASN A 70 13.17 16.77 -0.44
CA ASN A 70 11.91 17.49 -0.52
C ASN A 70 12.05 18.81 -1.29
N LEU A 71 13.07 19.61 -0.97
CA LEU A 71 13.30 20.93 -1.56
C LEU A 71 13.90 20.86 -2.96
N PHE A 72 14.94 20.04 -3.15
CA PHE A 72 15.78 20.08 -4.34
C PHE A 72 15.61 18.85 -5.25
N GLY A 73 14.82 17.85 -4.83
CA GLY A 73 14.63 16.62 -5.60
C GLY A 73 15.88 15.71 -5.63
N ARG A 74 16.87 15.98 -4.78
CA ARG A 74 18.13 15.24 -4.70
C ARG A 74 18.54 15.00 -3.24
N VAL A 75 19.23 13.90 -2.99
CA VAL A 75 19.77 13.59 -1.67
C VAL A 75 20.94 14.52 -1.35
N ALA A 76 21.03 14.97 -0.10
CA ALA A 76 22.18 15.73 0.39
C ALA A 76 23.47 14.88 0.33
N GLU A 77 24.57 15.50 -0.07
CA GLU A 77 25.91 14.91 0.10
C GLU A 77 26.19 14.64 1.58
N ALA A 78 26.91 13.57 1.89
CA ALA A 78 27.12 13.12 3.27
C ALA A 78 27.76 14.22 4.15
N SER A 79 28.82 14.85 3.67
CA SER A 79 29.52 15.94 4.37
C SER A 79 28.63 17.18 4.56
N GLY A 80 27.83 17.54 3.55
CA GLY A 80 26.88 18.64 3.64
C GLY A 80 25.77 18.37 4.66
N ALA A 81 25.22 17.16 4.67
CA ALA A 81 24.20 16.75 5.64
C ALA A 81 24.75 16.78 7.08
N GLU A 82 25.98 16.33 7.29
CA GLU A 82 26.66 16.42 8.59
C GLU A 82 26.92 17.85 9.04
N TYR A 83 27.34 18.73 8.12
CA TYR A 83 27.55 20.14 8.41
C TYR A 83 26.27 20.80 8.95
N TRP A 84 25.16 20.67 8.23
CA TRP A 84 23.87 21.25 8.65
C TRP A 84 23.31 20.60 9.91
N ALA A 85 23.50 19.30 10.08
CA ALA A 85 23.16 18.62 11.33
C ALA A 85 23.98 19.17 12.51
N GLY A 86 25.25 19.55 12.27
CA GLY A 86 26.11 20.25 13.22
C GLY A 86 25.62 21.66 13.55
N VAL A 87 25.07 22.39 12.59
CA VAL A 87 24.40 23.68 12.83
C VAL A 87 23.19 23.50 13.78
N MET A 88 22.36 22.48 13.55
CA MET A 88 21.23 22.18 14.45
C MET A 88 21.68 21.81 15.88
N LYS A 89 22.83 21.13 16.03
CA LYS A 89 23.41 20.82 17.35
C LYS A 89 23.84 22.07 18.13
N GLN A 90 24.06 23.20 17.46
CA GLN A 90 24.36 24.48 18.11
C GLN A 90 23.11 25.21 18.63
N GLY A 91 21.94 24.57 18.57
CA GLY A 91 20.68 25.10 19.08
C GLY A 91 19.79 25.79 18.03
N TYR A 92 20.21 25.79 16.77
CA TYR A 92 19.36 26.26 15.67
C TYR A 92 18.18 25.32 15.47
N SER A 93 16.98 25.88 15.31
CA SER A 93 15.80 25.10 14.93
C SER A 93 15.97 24.52 13.51
N ALA A 94 15.18 23.50 13.20
CA ALA A 94 15.12 22.97 11.83
C ALA A 94 14.78 24.08 10.83
N HIS A 95 13.80 24.94 11.13
CA HIS A 95 13.41 26.05 10.25
C HIS A 95 14.52 27.08 10.04
N ALA A 96 15.22 27.48 11.12
CA ALA A 96 16.35 28.39 10.98
C ALA A 96 17.47 27.79 10.12
N THR A 97 17.78 26.50 10.32
CA THR A 97 18.76 25.78 9.51
C THR A 97 18.34 25.69 8.03
N VAL A 98 17.06 25.42 7.74
CA VAL A 98 16.54 25.42 6.37
C VAL A 98 16.65 26.80 5.72
N GLY A 99 16.39 27.88 6.46
CA GLY A 99 16.61 29.23 5.97
C GLY A 99 18.07 29.48 5.54
N LEU A 100 19.04 28.99 6.31
CA LEU A 100 20.46 29.06 5.95
C LEU A 100 20.79 28.20 4.72
N ILE A 101 20.21 26.99 4.62
CA ILE A 101 20.36 26.12 3.44
C ILE A 101 19.86 26.82 2.18
N LEU A 102 18.67 27.43 2.22
CA LEU A 102 18.08 28.13 1.09
C LEU A 102 18.88 29.38 0.71
N ALA A 103 19.41 30.11 1.69
CA ALA A 103 20.29 31.26 1.45
C ALA A 103 21.59 30.86 0.74
N ALA A 104 22.16 29.71 1.09
CA ALA A 104 23.37 29.16 0.49
C ALA A 104 23.12 28.36 -0.82
N ALA A 105 21.86 28.10 -1.16
CA ALA A 105 21.51 27.27 -2.32
C ALA A 105 21.90 27.94 -3.64
N SER A 106 22.26 27.12 -4.63
CA SER A 106 22.50 27.59 -6.00
C SER A 106 21.22 28.17 -6.61
N GLU A 107 21.34 29.03 -7.61
CA GLU A 107 20.15 29.56 -8.32
C GLU A 107 19.32 28.43 -8.97
N THR A 108 19.98 27.36 -9.43
CA THR A 108 19.30 26.16 -9.92
C THR A 108 18.48 25.49 -8.81
N ASP A 109 19.06 25.29 -7.63
CA ASP A 109 18.35 24.68 -6.49
C ASP A 109 17.20 25.57 -5.99
N LYS A 110 17.40 26.89 -5.90
CA LYS A 110 16.33 27.85 -5.57
C LYS A 110 15.19 27.73 -6.58
N ARG A 111 15.51 27.59 -7.87
CA ARG A 111 14.49 27.42 -8.90
C ARG A 111 13.73 26.10 -8.77
N VAL A 112 14.34 25.01 -8.32
CA VAL A 112 13.61 23.77 -7.99
C VAL A 112 12.58 24.02 -6.90
N VAL A 113 12.98 24.75 -5.84
CA VAL A 113 12.08 25.07 -4.71
C VAL A 113 10.91 25.93 -5.17
N ASP A 114 11.15 26.94 -6.01
CA ASP A 114 10.10 27.77 -6.59
C ASP A 114 9.14 26.93 -7.43
N ASN A 115 9.67 26.07 -8.31
CA ASN A 115 8.87 25.20 -9.17
C ASN A 115 7.98 24.25 -8.36
N LYS A 116 8.54 23.60 -7.33
CA LYS A 116 7.75 22.75 -6.43
C LYS A 116 6.71 23.55 -5.65
N THR A 117 7.04 24.74 -5.17
CA THR A 117 6.13 25.59 -4.41
C THR A 117 4.96 26.08 -5.28
N GLU A 118 5.23 26.46 -6.53
CA GLU A 118 4.20 26.86 -7.49
C GLU A 118 3.30 25.69 -7.89
N ALA A 119 3.88 24.51 -8.13
CA ALA A 119 3.09 23.30 -8.39
C ALA A 119 2.21 22.95 -7.19
N ALA A 120 2.76 22.98 -5.98
CA ALA A 120 2.00 22.75 -4.75
C ALA A 120 0.83 23.73 -4.59
N ALA A 121 1.06 25.03 -4.86
CA ALA A 121 0.00 26.03 -4.85
C ALA A 121 -1.10 25.73 -5.89
N ALA A 122 -0.71 25.35 -7.11
CA ALA A 122 -1.65 24.99 -8.17
C ALA A 122 -2.48 23.75 -7.82
N PHE A 123 -1.84 22.72 -7.24
CA PHE A 123 -2.52 21.51 -6.79
C PHE A 123 -3.54 21.81 -5.70
N THR A 124 -3.14 22.54 -4.66
CA THR A 124 -4.07 22.94 -3.60
C THR A 124 -5.21 23.75 -4.17
N ALA A 125 -4.97 24.67 -5.12
CA ALA A 125 -6.04 25.44 -5.75
C ALA A 125 -7.06 24.53 -6.47
N ALA A 126 -6.57 23.51 -7.18
CA ALA A 126 -7.36 22.54 -7.94
C ALA A 126 -8.13 21.52 -7.09
N LEU A 127 -7.95 21.49 -5.76
CA LEU A 127 -8.86 20.80 -4.84
C LEU A 127 -10.13 21.66 -4.65
N ASP A 128 -10.97 21.75 -5.68
CA ASP A 128 -12.07 22.72 -5.73
C ASP A 128 -13.43 22.15 -5.30
N THR A 129 -13.55 20.83 -5.18
CA THR A 129 -14.71 20.16 -4.60
C THR A 129 -14.49 19.74 -3.15
N ALA A 130 -15.58 19.63 -2.40
CA ALA A 130 -15.56 19.07 -1.04
C ALA A 130 -15.10 17.60 -1.02
N THR A 131 -15.43 16.85 -2.06
CA THR A 131 -15.02 15.44 -2.23
C THR A 131 -13.51 15.33 -2.38
N GLU A 132 -12.90 16.14 -3.25
CA GLU A 132 -11.43 16.17 -3.43
C GLU A 132 -10.72 16.60 -2.16
N SER A 133 -11.19 17.68 -1.52
CA SER A 133 -10.58 18.21 -0.30
C SER A 133 -10.61 17.15 0.81
N THR A 134 -11.75 16.49 0.99
CA THR A 134 -11.90 15.41 1.98
C THR A 134 -11.00 14.21 1.65
N ALA A 135 -10.95 13.78 0.39
CA ALA A 135 -10.13 12.64 -0.02
C ALA A 135 -8.63 12.93 0.18
N TYR A 136 -8.17 14.15 -0.09
CA TYR A 136 -6.77 14.53 0.05
C TYR A 136 -6.25 14.50 1.51
N THR A 137 -7.14 14.51 2.51
CA THR A 137 -6.73 14.35 3.92
C THR A 137 -6.12 12.98 4.22
N ARG A 138 -6.37 11.96 3.37
CA ARG A 138 -5.95 10.57 3.58
C ARG A 138 -4.49 10.35 3.19
N THR A 139 -3.80 9.48 3.93
CA THR A 139 -2.38 9.16 3.71
C THR A 139 -2.05 8.72 2.27
N PRO A 140 -2.82 7.83 1.61
CA PRO A 140 -2.54 7.46 0.22
C PRO A 140 -2.62 8.64 -0.76
N ALA A 141 -3.57 9.55 -0.56
CA ALA A 141 -3.73 10.74 -1.39
C ALA A 141 -2.55 11.71 -1.22
N LYS A 142 -2.11 11.94 0.03
CA LYS A 142 -0.91 12.72 0.33
C LYS A 142 0.35 12.09 -0.29
N ALA A 143 0.49 10.77 -0.22
CA ALA A 143 1.61 10.05 -0.82
C ALA A 143 1.60 10.15 -2.36
N SER A 144 0.43 10.06 -2.99
CA SER A 144 0.26 10.28 -4.43
C SER A 144 0.70 11.68 -4.87
N ALA A 145 0.27 12.72 -4.14
CA ALA A 145 0.69 14.09 -4.43
C ALA A 145 2.19 14.32 -4.17
N SER A 146 2.76 13.66 -3.16
CA SER A 146 4.20 13.68 -2.89
C SER A 146 5.02 13.06 -4.03
N ALA A 147 4.57 11.92 -4.56
CA ALA A 147 5.19 11.29 -5.72
C ALA A 147 5.10 12.17 -6.98
N TRP A 148 3.96 12.81 -7.21
CA TRP A 148 3.79 13.79 -8.29
C TRP A 148 4.74 14.98 -8.14
N LEU A 149 4.84 15.56 -6.94
CA LEU A 149 5.67 16.72 -6.66
C LEU A 149 7.17 16.43 -6.83
N ASN A 150 7.61 15.20 -6.58
CA ASN A 150 8.99 14.78 -6.81
C ASN A 150 9.43 14.90 -8.28
N GLY A 151 8.51 14.86 -9.23
CA GLY A 151 8.80 15.08 -10.66
C GLY A 151 9.00 16.54 -11.06
N VAL A 152 8.69 17.50 -10.17
CA VAL A 152 8.71 18.93 -10.46
C VAL A 152 10.07 19.52 -10.10
N THR A 153 11.06 19.33 -10.96
CA THR A 153 12.44 19.80 -10.76
C THR A 153 12.95 20.79 -11.80
N THR A 154 12.17 21.07 -12.86
CA THR A 154 12.55 22.01 -13.91
C THR A 154 11.33 22.84 -14.33
N ASP A 155 11.55 23.95 -15.01
CA ASP A 155 10.46 24.77 -15.55
C ASP A 155 9.59 24.00 -16.54
N ALA A 156 10.21 23.11 -17.32
CA ALA A 156 9.51 22.23 -18.24
C ALA A 156 8.60 21.24 -17.49
N SER A 157 9.10 20.61 -16.41
CA SER A 157 8.27 19.70 -15.61
C SER A 157 7.23 20.41 -14.77
N LEU A 158 7.46 21.66 -14.33
CA LEU A 158 6.41 22.53 -13.77
C LEU A 158 5.30 22.80 -14.78
N ALA A 159 5.63 23.18 -16.02
CA ALA A 159 4.65 23.44 -17.06
C ALA A 159 3.80 22.18 -17.35
N GLN A 160 4.44 21.01 -17.43
CA GLN A 160 3.75 19.72 -17.57
C GLN A 160 2.87 19.40 -16.36
N ALA A 161 3.35 19.65 -15.14
CA ALA A 161 2.60 19.40 -13.91
C ALA A 161 1.34 20.28 -13.83
N LYS A 162 1.43 21.56 -14.21
CA LYS A 162 0.29 22.48 -14.27
C LYS A 162 -0.69 22.12 -15.38
N ALA A 163 -0.20 21.70 -16.55
CA ALA A 163 -1.06 21.25 -17.65
C ALA A 163 -1.81 19.94 -17.31
N GLY A 164 -1.24 19.09 -16.47
CA GLY A 164 -1.82 17.81 -16.03
C GLY A 164 -2.45 17.85 -14.63
N ILE A 165 -2.81 19.03 -14.10
CA ILE A 165 -3.17 19.18 -12.69
C ILE A 165 -4.42 18.39 -12.29
N ASP A 166 -5.45 18.37 -13.13
CA ASP A 166 -6.68 17.62 -12.88
C ASP A 166 -6.43 16.11 -12.80
N LYS A 167 -5.48 15.61 -13.60
CA LYS A 167 -5.04 14.22 -13.54
C LYS A 167 -4.30 13.92 -12.25
N ALA A 168 -3.46 14.85 -11.77
CA ALA A 168 -2.77 14.71 -10.50
C ALA A 168 -3.76 14.69 -9.32
N VAL A 169 -4.74 15.60 -9.32
CA VAL A 169 -5.82 15.63 -8.31
C VAL A 169 -6.64 14.33 -8.36
N SER A 170 -7.09 13.91 -9.54
CA SER A 170 -7.82 12.65 -9.72
C SER A 170 -7.04 11.43 -9.24
N ALA A 171 -5.72 11.39 -9.50
CA ALA A 171 -4.85 10.33 -9.02
C ALA A 171 -4.70 10.34 -7.49
N ALA A 172 -4.64 11.50 -6.86
CA ALA A 172 -4.62 11.62 -5.41
C ALA A 172 -5.95 11.18 -4.78
N VAL A 173 -7.09 11.61 -5.33
CA VAL A 173 -8.43 11.21 -4.87
C VAL A 173 -8.65 9.71 -5.01
N GLY A 174 -8.20 9.11 -6.13
CA GLY A 174 -8.30 7.68 -6.38
C GLY A 174 -7.33 6.82 -5.57
N ALA A 175 -6.29 7.42 -4.97
CA ALA A 175 -5.21 6.68 -4.31
C ALA A 175 -5.70 5.86 -3.11
N THR A 176 -6.71 6.34 -2.37
CA THR A 176 -7.28 5.57 -1.25
C THR A 176 -7.98 4.31 -1.74
N ALA A 177 -8.84 4.42 -2.76
CA ALA A 177 -9.52 3.26 -3.34
C ALA A 177 -8.51 2.25 -3.93
N GLN A 178 -7.44 2.76 -4.57
CA GLN A 178 -6.36 1.93 -5.12
C GLN A 178 -5.59 1.21 -4.01
N ALA A 179 -5.25 1.90 -2.92
CA ALA A 179 -4.58 1.30 -1.78
C ALA A 179 -5.43 0.19 -1.14
N MET A 180 -6.73 0.44 -0.94
CA MET A 180 -7.67 -0.55 -0.42
C MET A 180 -7.77 -1.77 -1.35
N ALA A 181 -7.92 -1.55 -2.66
CA ALA A 181 -7.96 -2.63 -3.63
C ALA A 181 -6.66 -3.45 -3.65
N ALA A 182 -5.50 -2.80 -3.53
CA ALA A 182 -4.21 -3.46 -3.42
C ALA A 182 -4.10 -4.30 -2.13
N THR A 183 -4.56 -3.77 -0.99
CA THR A 183 -4.64 -4.52 0.27
C THR A 183 -5.55 -5.74 0.14
N THR A 184 -6.74 -5.59 -0.45
CA THR A 184 -7.64 -6.72 -0.72
C THR A 184 -6.97 -7.79 -1.56
N GLN A 185 -6.30 -7.41 -2.65
CA GLN A 185 -5.58 -8.33 -3.52
C GLN A 185 -4.45 -9.07 -2.78
N GLN A 186 -3.66 -8.35 -1.98
CA GLN A 186 -2.59 -8.95 -1.17
C GLN A 186 -3.12 -9.95 -0.14
N LEU A 187 -4.22 -9.62 0.54
CA LEU A 187 -4.84 -10.53 1.51
C LEU A 187 -5.47 -11.75 0.83
N GLN A 188 -6.16 -11.56 -0.30
CA GLN A 188 -6.67 -12.65 -1.12
C GLN A 188 -5.55 -13.55 -1.62
N GLN A 189 -4.40 -12.98 -1.99
CA GLN A 189 -3.22 -13.75 -2.35
C GLN A 189 -2.77 -14.66 -1.20
N LEU A 190 -2.84 -14.22 0.06
CA LEU A 190 -2.56 -15.10 1.19
C LEU A 190 -3.57 -16.25 1.29
N TYR A 191 -4.87 -15.98 1.20
CA TYR A 191 -5.89 -17.05 1.23
C TYR A 191 -5.73 -18.06 0.08
N VAL A 192 -5.49 -17.58 -1.14
CA VAL A 192 -5.22 -18.42 -2.32
C VAL A 192 -3.95 -19.24 -2.11
N THR A 193 -2.90 -18.62 -1.59
CA THR A 193 -1.59 -19.25 -1.42
C THR A 193 -1.58 -20.31 -0.33
N TYR A 194 -2.10 -19.98 0.85
CA TYR A 194 -2.04 -20.85 2.01
C TYR A 194 -3.16 -21.88 2.02
N PHE A 195 -4.34 -21.54 1.53
CA PHE A 195 -5.55 -22.36 1.71
C PHE A 195 -6.21 -22.78 0.40
N ASN A 196 -5.71 -22.33 -0.76
CA ASN A 196 -6.33 -22.54 -2.06
C ASN A 196 -7.82 -22.22 -2.04
N ARG A 197 -8.22 -21.10 -1.44
CA ARG A 197 -9.61 -20.65 -1.42
C ARG A 197 -9.70 -19.12 -1.38
N PRO A 198 -10.85 -18.54 -1.73
CA PRO A 198 -11.17 -17.16 -1.43
C PRO A 198 -11.21 -16.88 0.08
N ALA A 199 -10.95 -15.63 0.46
CA ALA A 199 -11.24 -15.15 1.81
C ALA A 199 -12.76 -15.21 2.08
N ASP A 200 -13.14 -15.47 3.32
CA ASP A 200 -14.49 -15.13 3.78
C ASP A 200 -14.57 -13.62 4.07
N THR A 201 -15.79 -13.05 4.08
CA THR A 201 -16.01 -11.60 4.23
C THR A 201 -15.46 -11.09 5.56
N ASP A 202 -15.68 -11.83 6.65
CA ASP A 202 -15.28 -11.45 8.00
C ASP A 202 -13.77 -11.53 8.17
N GLY A 203 -13.14 -12.59 7.68
CA GLY A 203 -11.69 -12.75 7.68
C GLY A 203 -10.99 -11.68 6.83
N LEU A 204 -11.51 -11.36 5.64
CA LEU A 204 -10.96 -10.28 4.81
C LEU A 204 -11.06 -8.92 5.51
N ALA A 205 -12.21 -8.62 6.12
CA ALA A 205 -12.41 -7.38 6.87
C ALA A 205 -11.49 -7.31 8.10
N PHE A 206 -11.37 -8.41 8.85
CA PHE A 206 -10.48 -8.52 10.00
C PHE A 206 -9.03 -8.18 9.62
N TRP A 207 -8.47 -8.85 8.61
CA TRP A 207 -7.09 -8.62 8.21
C TRP A 207 -6.88 -7.25 7.55
N THR A 208 -7.88 -6.72 6.85
CA THR A 208 -7.84 -5.34 6.32
C THR A 208 -7.67 -4.34 7.47
N GLY A 209 -8.42 -4.50 8.56
CA GLY A 209 -8.27 -3.64 9.75
C GLY A 209 -6.87 -3.71 10.37
N TYR A 210 -6.23 -4.88 10.38
CA TYR A 210 -4.83 -5.00 10.81
C TYR A 210 -3.87 -4.24 9.90
N VAL A 211 -4.05 -4.31 8.58
CA VAL A 211 -3.22 -3.54 7.62
C VAL A 211 -3.43 -2.03 7.81
N GLU A 212 -4.68 -1.59 8.00
CA GLU A 212 -5.00 -0.19 8.29
C GLU A 212 -4.39 0.30 9.62
N SER A 213 -4.23 -0.59 10.60
CA SER A 213 -3.52 -0.29 11.86
C SER A 213 -2.00 -0.33 11.76
N GLY A 214 -1.44 -0.57 10.56
CA GLY A 214 0.01 -0.59 10.30
C GLY A 214 0.66 -1.97 10.35
N THR A 215 -0.10 -3.05 10.48
CA THR A 215 0.44 -4.42 10.40
C THR A 215 0.84 -4.74 8.98
N SER A 216 2.05 -5.26 8.77
CA SER A 216 2.48 -5.65 7.43
C SER A 216 1.81 -6.95 6.98
N VAL A 217 1.53 -7.06 5.67
CA VAL A 217 1.01 -8.30 5.07
C VAL A 217 1.94 -9.48 5.32
N ALA A 218 3.26 -9.26 5.39
CA ALA A 218 4.22 -10.30 5.74
C ALA A 218 4.04 -10.83 7.17
N SER A 219 3.71 -9.95 8.13
CA SER A 219 3.37 -10.37 9.50
C SER A 219 2.07 -11.17 9.54
N ILE A 220 1.05 -10.73 8.80
CA ILE A 220 -0.23 -11.44 8.68
C ILE A 220 -0.01 -12.84 8.10
N ALA A 221 0.81 -12.95 7.06
CA ALA A 221 1.12 -14.23 6.44
C ALA A 221 1.84 -15.19 7.40
N ALA A 222 2.72 -14.70 8.28
CA ALA A 222 3.31 -15.50 9.35
C ALA A 222 2.27 -16.02 10.37
N ASP A 223 1.17 -15.28 10.58
CA ASP A 223 0.07 -15.72 11.44
C ASP A 223 -0.85 -16.74 10.74
N PHE A 224 -1.04 -16.64 9.42
CA PHE A 224 -1.73 -17.67 8.64
C PHE A 224 -1.07 -19.04 8.81
N ALA A 225 0.26 -19.10 8.80
CA ALA A 225 1.03 -20.33 8.99
C ALA A 225 0.87 -20.97 10.39
N LYS A 226 0.36 -20.22 11.37
CA LYS A 226 0.08 -20.71 12.73
C LYS A 226 -1.38 -21.14 12.89
N SER A 227 -2.24 -20.82 11.92
CA SER A 227 -3.67 -21.05 12.01
C SER A 227 -4.05 -22.54 12.07
N PRO A 228 -5.17 -22.90 12.71
CA PRO A 228 -5.69 -24.27 12.69
C PRO A 228 -5.94 -24.79 11.27
N GLU A 229 -6.37 -23.92 10.35
CA GLU A 229 -6.61 -24.28 8.95
C GLU A 229 -5.32 -24.66 8.23
N TYR A 230 -4.23 -23.92 8.47
CA TYR A 230 -2.92 -24.27 7.93
C TYR A 230 -2.43 -25.62 8.47
N LYS A 231 -2.54 -25.83 9.78
CA LYS A 231 -2.16 -27.10 10.42
C LYS A 231 -2.96 -28.27 9.84
N ALA A 232 -4.28 -28.12 9.68
CA ALA A 232 -5.12 -29.17 9.09
C ALA A 232 -4.71 -29.54 7.66
N LEU A 233 -4.20 -28.58 6.87
CA LEU A 233 -3.77 -28.81 5.49
C LEU A 233 -2.37 -29.40 5.37
N TYR A 234 -1.44 -29.04 6.27
CA TYR A 234 -0.01 -29.30 6.06
C TYR A 234 0.71 -30.02 7.21
N GLU A 235 0.14 -30.07 8.41
CA GLU A 235 0.74 -30.77 9.55
C GLU A 235 0.90 -32.26 9.25
N GLY A 236 2.06 -32.82 9.61
CA GLY A 236 2.39 -34.23 9.36
C GLY A 236 2.78 -34.57 7.92
N LYS A 237 2.71 -33.63 6.96
CA LYS A 237 3.26 -33.85 5.61
C LYS A 237 4.79 -33.80 5.62
N SER A 238 5.41 -34.59 4.76
CA SER A 238 6.83 -34.39 4.46
C SER A 238 7.03 -33.04 3.78
N ASN A 239 8.22 -32.43 3.91
CA ASN A 239 8.52 -31.17 3.21
C ASN A 239 8.24 -31.30 1.70
N THR A 240 8.63 -32.41 1.08
CA THR A 240 8.39 -32.65 -0.35
C THR A 240 6.90 -32.71 -0.70
N ASP A 241 6.07 -33.36 0.12
CA ASP A 241 4.62 -33.43 -0.11
C ASP A 241 3.94 -32.09 0.13
N LEU A 242 4.43 -31.30 1.08
CA LEU A 242 4.00 -29.93 1.30
C LEU A 242 4.28 -29.08 0.05
N ILE A 243 5.50 -29.14 -0.51
CA ILE A 243 5.85 -28.39 -1.72
C ILE A 243 4.98 -28.82 -2.92
N LYS A 244 4.73 -30.11 -3.10
CA LYS A 244 3.82 -30.59 -4.16
C LYS A 244 2.41 -30.02 -4.00
N ALA A 245 1.89 -29.98 -2.78
CA ALA A 245 0.58 -29.38 -2.50
C ALA A 245 0.58 -27.87 -2.80
N VAL A 246 1.63 -27.15 -2.42
CA VAL A 246 1.80 -25.72 -2.70
C VAL A 246 1.79 -25.44 -4.21
N TYR A 247 2.51 -26.22 -5.02
CA TYR A 247 2.52 -26.04 -6.48
C TYR A 247 1.15 -26.26 -7.11
N LEU A 248 0.42 -27.29 -6.67
CA LEU A 248 -0.95 -27.53 -7.15
C LEU A 248 -1.90 -26.39 -6.75
N ASN A 249 -1.79 -25.91 -5.51
CA ASN A 249 -2.62 -24.84 -4.97
C ASN A 249 -2.34 -23.50 -5.66
N LEU A 250 -1.08 -23.14 -5.84
CA LEU A 250 -0.67 -21.88 -6.47
C LEU A 250 -0.84 -21.93 -7.98
N PHE A 251 -0.19 -22.88 -8.64
CA PHE A 251 0.02 -22.87 -10.08
C PHE A 251 -0.90 -23.80 -10.85
N GLY A 252 -1.68 -24.64 -10.15
CA GLY A 252 -2.57 -25.61 -10.80
C GLY A 252 -1.82 -26.73 -11.53
N ARG A 253 -0.52 -26.90 -11.26
CA ARG A 253 0.35 -27.94 -11.82
C ARG A 253 1.19 -28.58 -10.72
N GLU A 254 1.71 -29.76 -10.99
CA GLU A 254 2.65 -30.40 -10.08
C GLU A 254 4.03 -29.73 -10.12
N ALA A 255 4.73 -29.77 -9.00
CA ALA A 255 6.15 -29.41 -8.94
C ALA A 255 6.96 -30.45 -9.71
N GLU A 256 7.94 -30.00 -10.51
CA GLU A 256 8.95 -30.91 -11.04
C GLU A 256 9.67 -31.63 -9.87
N PRO A 257 10.00 -32.93 -9.98
CA PRO A 257 10.60 -33.67 -8.86
C PRO A 257 11.85 -33.00 -8.27
N SER A 258 12.77 -32.52 -9.11
CA SER A 258 13.98 -31.82 -8.69
C SER A 258 13.68 -30.47 -8.03
N GLY A 259 12.67 -29.74 -8.51
CA GLY A 259 12.19 -28.51 -7.89
C GLY A 259 11.58 -28.76 -6.51
N ALA A 260 10.76 -29.82 -6.38
CA ALA A 260 10.17 -30.21 -5.10
C ALA A 260 11.24 -30.58 -4.06
N GLU A 261 12.27 -31.31 -4.48
CA GLU A 261 13.42 -31.68 -3.64
C GLU A 261 14.25 -30.46 -3.24
N TYR A 262 14.49 -29.53 -4.18
CA TYR A 262 15.20 -28.28 -3.90
C TYR A 262 14.51 -27.48 -2.79
N TRP A 263 13.21 -27.20 -2.93
CA TRP A 263 12.45 -26.44 -1.94
C TRP A 263 12.30 -27.19 -0.61
N ALA A 264 12.15 -28.52 -0.65
CA ALA A 264 12.18 -29.33 0.56
C ALA A 264 13.54 -29.23 1.28
N GLY A 265 14.63 -29.09 0.52
CA GLY A 265 15.99 -28.82 1.02
C GLY A 265 16.13 -27.42 1.64
N VAL A 266 15.46 -26.40 1.09
CA VAL A 266 15.38 -25.06 1.69
C VAL A 266 14.71 -25.15 3.06
N MET A 267 13.58 -25.84 3.19
CA MET A 267 12.91 -26.03 4.48
C MET A 267 13.78 -26.78 5.51
N LYS A 268 14.63 -27.72 5.07
CA LYS A 268 15.57 -28.42 5.96
C LYS A 268 16.66 -27.51 6.54
N GLN A 269 16.92 -26.36 5.92
CA GLN A 269 17.88 -25.35 6.42
C GLN A 269 17.28 -24.45 7.51
N GLY A 270 16.04 -24.70 7.94
CA GLY A 270 15.38 -23.96 9.02
C GLY A 270 14.37 -22.91 8.54
N TYR A 271 14.23 -22.72 7.23
CA TYR A 271 13.15 -21.90 6.68
C TYR A 271 11.79 -22.53 6.95
N SER A 272 10.86 -21.73 7.43
CA SER A 272 9.47 -22.14 7.57
C SER A 272 8.85 -22.43 6.21
N ALA A 273 7.76 -23.20 6.21
CA ALA A 273 6.96 -23.41 5.01
C ALA A 273 6.42 -22.09 4.43
N HIS A 274 6.07 -21.12 5.29
CA HIS A 274 5.66 -19.78 4.87
C HIS A 274 6.75 -19.06 4.07
N GLU A 275 7.96 -18.98 4.61
CA GLU A 275 9.09 -18.33 3.95
C GLU A 275 9.40 -19.02 2.63
N THR A 276 9.34 -20.35 2.61
CA THR A 276 9.56 -21.15 1.40
C THR A 276 8.51 -20.89 0.32
N VAL A 277 7.23 -20.78 0.70
CA VAL A 277 6.15 -20.43 -0.23
C VAL A 277 6.33 -19.01 -0.78
N GLY A 278 6.74 -18.06 0.04
CA GLY A 278 7.10 -16.71 -0.41
C GLY A 278 8.24 -16.72 -1.43
N MET A 279 9.27 -17.53 -1.20
CA MET A 279 10.38 -17.70 -2.14
C MET A 279 9.95 -18.38 -3.46
N ILE A 280 9.06 -19.37 -3.39
CA ILE A 280 8.47 -20.03 -4.57
C ILE A 280 7.70 -19.01 -5.43
N LEU A 281 6.88 -18.16 -4.80
CA LEU A 281 6.14 -17.11 -5.49
C LEU A 281 7.08 -16.08 -6.14
N ALA A 282 8.14 -15.68 -5.44
CA ALA A 282 9.12 -14.73 -5.97
C ALA A 282 9.92 -15.30 -7.16
N ALA A 283 10.11 -16.63 -7.19
CA ALA A 283 10.80 -17.35 -8.27
C ALA A 283 9.86 -17.86 -9.37
N ALA A 284 8.55 -17.57 -9.29
CA ALA A 284 7.56 -18.11 -10.21
C ALA A 284 7.81 -17.62 -11.65
N SER A 285 7.58 -18.52 -12.62
CA SER A 285 7.60 -18.15 -14.03
C SER A 285 6.51 -17.11 -14.35
N ALA A 286 6.61 -16.43 -15.50
CA ALA A 286 5.56 -15.50 -15.92
C ALA A 286 4.19 -16.20 -16.06
N THR A 287 4.18 -17.46 -16.52
CA THR A 287 2.97 -18.29 -16.62
C THR A 287 2.40 -18.61 -15.24
N ASP A 288 3.25 -19.06 -14.31
CA ASP A 288 2.84 -19.39 -12.94
C ASP A 288 2.33 -18.16 -12.18
N SER A 289 3.02 -17.03 -12.34
CA SER A 289 2.62 -15.74 -11.78
C SER A 289 1.24 -15.32 -12.33
N ARG A 290 0.97 -15.59 -13.61
CA ARG A 290 -0.34 -15.31 -14.22
C ARG A 290 -1.44 -16.22 -13.68
N VAL A 291 -1.16 -17.49 -13.41
CA VAL A 291 -2.12 -18.39 -12.75
C VAL A 291 -2.49 -17.85 -11.36
N VAL A 292 -1.49 -17.45 -10.57
CA VAL A 292 -1.73 -16.88 -9.24
C VAL A 292 -2.59 -15.62 -9.35
N ALA A 293 -2.23 -14.68 -10.22
CA ALA A 293 -3.01 -13.46 -10.44
C ALA A 293 -4.47 -13.77 -10.81
N ASN A 294 -4.69 -14.72 -11.72
CA ASN A 294 -6.04 -15.14 -12.12
C ASN A 294 -6.83 -15.72 -10.94
N LYS A 295 -6.20 -16.54 -10.10
CA LYS A 295 -6.86 -17.07 -8.89
C LYS A 295 -7.18 -15.97 -7.88
N VAL A 296 -6.28 -15.01 -7.67
CA VAL A 296 -6.53 -13.89 -6.74
C VAL A 296 -7.66 -12.99 -7.24
N ASP A 297 -7.73 -12.72 -8.53
CA ASP A 297 -8.83 -11.94 -9.12
C ASP A 297 -10.17 -12.67 -9.02
N ALA A 298 -10.18 -13.99 -9.25
CA ALA A 298 -11.36 -14.81 -9.07
C ALA A 298 -11.79 -14.87 -7.59
N ALA A 299 -10.84 -15.05 -6.68
CA ALA A 299 -11.09 -15.05 -5.24
C ALA A 299 -11.67 -13.71 -4.77
N THR A 300 -11.13 -12.60 -5.26
CA THR A 300 -11.65 -11.25 -4.98
C THR A 300 -13.10 -11.11 -5.46
N ALA A 301 -13.40 -11.56 -6.68
CA ALA A 301 -14.77 -11.56 -7.20
C ALA A 301 -15.70 -12.45 -6.37
N PHE A 302 -15.25 -13.64 -5.98
CA PHE A 302 -16.03 -14.58 -5.17
C PHE A 302 -16.38 -13.99 -3.81
N THR A 303 -15.40 -13.44 -3.08
CA THR A 303 -15.66 -12.84 -1.76
C THR A 303 -16.55 -11.61 -1.86
N THR A 304 -16.45 -10.84 -2.96
CA THR A 304 -17.36 -9.71 -3.21
C THR A 304 -18.80 -10.18 -3.43
N ALA A 305 -18.98 -11.33 -4.07
CA ALA A 305 -20.30 -11.93 -4.31
C ALA A 305 -20.87 -12.71 -3.11
N LEU A 306 -20.15 -12.78 -1.97
CA LEU A 306 -20.70 -13.23 -0.68
C LEU A 306 -21.42 -12.05 0.01
N ASP A 307 -22.45 -11.50 -0.63
CA ASP A 307 -23.04 -10.21 -0.25
C ASP A 307 -24.26 -10.34 0.67
N THR A 308 -24.79 -11.55 0.86
CA THR A 308 -25.83 -11.82 1.85
C THR A 308 -25.31 -12.46 3.13
N ALA A 309 -25.92 -12.14 4.28
CA ALA A 309 -25.58 -12.75 5.57
C ALA A 309 -25.71 -14.29 5.55
N ALA A 310 -26.63 -14.83 4.74
CA ALA A 310 -26.82 -16.26 4.56
C ALA A 310 -25.62 -16.90 3.84
N GLU A 311 -25.13 -16.28 2.77
CA GLU A 311 -23.96 -16.75 2.03
C GLU A 311 -22.69 -16.67 2.88
N SER A 312 -22.46 -15.53 3.57
CA SER A 312 -21.32 -15.36 4.47
C SER A 312 -21.32 -16.43 5.58
N THR A 313 -22.48 -16.67 6.20
CA THR A 313 -22.62 -17.71 7.24
C THR A 313 -22.35 -19.10 6.68
N ALA A 314 -22.92 -19.44 5.53
CA ALA A 314 -22.73 -20.75 4.90
C ALA A 314 -21.28 -21.00 4.49
N TYR A 315 -20.55 -19.96 4.06
CA TYR A 315 -19.15 -20.08 3.65
C TYR A 315 -18.17 -20.34 4.82
N THR A 316 -18.61 -20.21 6.07
CA THR A 316 -17.80 -20.60 7.24
C THR A 316 -17.55 -22.11 7.32
N LEU A 317 -18.43 -22.92 6.71
CA LEU A 317 -18.42 -24.38 6.79
C LEU A 317 -17.27 -25.01 5.98
N ALA A 318 -16.69 -26.08 6.52
CA ALA A 318 -15.59 -26.80 5.87
C ALA A 318 -15.95 -27.35 4.48
N THR A 319 -17.20 -27.77 4.28
CA THR A 319 -17.71 -28.25 2.98
C THR A 319 -17.77 -27.15 1.92
N ALA A 320 -18.23 -25.96 2.30
CA ALA A 320 -18.25 -24.80 1.41
C ALA A 320 -16.82 -24.35 1.06
N LYS A 321 -15.91 -24.28 2.04
CA LYS A 321 -14.48 -23.99 1.80
C LYS A 321 -13.84 -24.99 0.83
N ALA A 322 -14.13 -26.28 0.99
CA ALA A 322 -13.66 -27.32 0.07
C ALA A 322 -14.23 -27.14 -1.36
N ALA A 323 -15.51 -26.80 -1.49
CA ALA A 323 -16.13 -26.54 -2.79
C ALA A 323 -15.53 -25.30 -3.49
N ALA A 324 -15.30 -24.21 -2.75
CA ALA A 324 -14.61 -23.03 -3.28
C ALA A 324 -13.17 -23.35 -3.70
N SER A 325 -12.49 -24.22 -2.96
CA SER A 325 -11.14 -24.67 -3.30
C SER A 325 -11.11 -25.46 -4.62
N ALA A 326 -12.10 -26.34 -4.82
CA ALA A 326 -12.26 -27.07 -6.08
C ALA A 326 -12.56 -26.13 -7.26
N TRP A 327 -13.42 -25.13 -7.05
CA TRP A 327 -13.71 -24.10 -8.05
C TRP A 327 -12.46 -23.29 -8.43
N LEU A 328 -11.72 -22.80 -7.43
CA LEU A 328 -10.52 -21.98 -7.64
C LEU A 328 -9.40 -22.75 -8.35
N LYS A 329 -9.28 -24.06 -8.10
CA LYS A 329 -8.29 -24.93 -8.74
C LYS A 329 -8.44 -24.94 -10.27
N GLY A 330 -9.66 -24.77 -10.80
CA GLY A 330 -9.93 -24.74 -12.24
C GLY A 330 -9.51 -23.45 -12.96
N ILE A 331 -9.03 -22.44 -12.23
CA ILE A 331 -8.73 -21.11 -12.76
C ILE A 331 -7.23 -21.00 -13.01
N THR A 332 -6.81 -21.29 -14.24
CA THR A 332 -5.39 -21.33 -14.65
C THR A 332 -5.07 -20.50 -15.88
N THR A 333 -6.09 -19.95 -16.54
CA THR A 333 -5.97 -19.12 -17.74
C THR A 333 -6.88 -17.91 -17.67
N ASP A 334 -6.60 -16.90 -18.49
CA ASP A 334 -7.43 -15.70 -18.59
C ASP A 334 -8.86 -16.03 -19.05
N ALA A 335 -9.00 -17.02 -19.92
CA ALA A 335 -10.31 -17.52 -20.34
C ALA A 335 -11.08 -18.15 -19.18
N SER A 336 -10.42 -18.99 -18.37
CA SER A 336 -11.06 -19.58 -17.18
C SER A 336 -11.40 -18.53 -16.12
N LEU A 337 -10.58 -17.48 -15.97
CA LEU A 337 -10.89 -16.33 -15.11
C LEU A 337 -12.13 -15.58 -15.61
N ALA A 338 -12.19 -15.26 -16.90
CA ALA A 338 -13.33 -14.57 -17.49
C ALA A 338 -14.63 -15.36 -17.28
N ALA A 339 -14.59 -16.68 -17.51
CA ALA A 339 -15.73 -17.56 -17.26
C ALA A 339 -16.11 -17.61 -15.76
N ALA A 340 -15.11 -17.69 -14.87
CA ALA A 340 -15.32 -17.70 -13.43
C ALA A 340 -15.99 -16.41 -12.93
N LYS A 341 -15.56 -15.24 -13.41
CA LYS A 341 -16.16 -13.94 -13.05
C LYS A 341 -17.57 -13.78 -13.62
N ALA A 342 -17.81 -14.22 -14.85
CA ALA A 342 -19.14 -14.18 -15.45
C ALA A 342 -20.15 -15.09 -14.74
N GLY A 343 -19.68 -16.17 -14.11
CA GLY A 343 -20.51 -17.13 -13.37
C GLY A 343 -20.37 -17.06 -11.85
N VAL A 344 -19.87 -15.96 -11.29
CA VAL A 344 -19.47 -15.91 -9.87
C VAL A 344 -20.64 -16.14 -8.91
N ASP A 345 -21.81 -15.56 -9.16
CA ASP A 345 -23.00 -15.73 -8.30
C ASP A 345 -23.48 -17.19 -8.29
N LYS A 346 -23.38 -17.86 -9.45
CA LYS A 346 -23.67 -19.29 -9.57
C LYS A 346 -22.64 -20.12 -8.81
N ALA A 347 -21.37 -19.72 -8.83
CA ALA A 347 -20.32 -20.39 -8.07
C ALA A 347 -20.53 -20.22 -6.56
N VAL A 348 -20.85 -19.00 -6.08
CA VAL A 348 -21.23 -18.73 -4.69
C VAL A 348 -22.41 -19.60 -4.28
N SER A 349 -23.51 -19.56 -5.05
CA SER A 349 -24.70 -20.38 -4.82
C SER A 349 -24.38 -21.88 -4.74
N ALA A 350 -23.56 -22.40 -5.65
CA ALA A 350 -23.17 -23.81 -5.64
C ALA A 350 -22.31 -24.17 -4.41
N VAL A 351 -21.39 -23.29 -4.03
CA VAL A 351 -20.50 -23.47 -2.88
C VAL A 351 -21.28 -23.46 -1.57
N VAL A 352 -22.18 -22.50 -1.37
CA VAL A 352 -22.97 -22.39 -0.12
C VAL A 352 -24.01 -23.50 0.00
N ASN A 353 -24.53 -24.01 -1.14
CA ASN A 353 -25.49 -25.11 -1.19
C ASN A 353 -24.88 -26.52 -1.25
N ALA A 354 -23.54 -26.65 -1.37
CA ALA A 354 -22.85 -27.94 -1.29
C ALA A 354 -23.05 -28.65 0.07
N THR A 355 -23.68 -27.96 1.03
CA THR A 355 -24.18 -28.41 2.33
C THR A 355 -25.39 -29.34 2.26
N ALA A 356 -26.26 -29.22 1.24
CA ALA A 356 -27.56 -29.90 1.20
C ALA A 356 -27.53 -31.33 0.61
N GLN A 357 -26.53 -31.69 -0.19
CA GLN A 357 -26.54 -32.94 -0.98
C GLN A 357 -25.92 -34.16 -0.30
N ARG A 358 -25.36 -34.06 0.91
CA ARG A 358 -24.91 -35.24 1.68
C ARG A 358 -25.94 -35.79 2.66
N GLY A 359 -27.04 -35.07 2.91
CA GLY A 359 -28.10 -35.51 3.83
C GLY A 359 -29.11 -36.49 3.21
N THR A 360 -29.15 -36.64 1.89
CA THR A 360 -30.21 -37.38 1.18
C THR A 360 -29.75 -38.70 0.55
N LEU A 361 -28.52 -39.15 0.81
CA LEU A 361 -27.98 -40.42 0.28
C LEU A 361 -27.73 -41.49 1.36
N ALA A 362 -28.20 -41.27 2.59
CA ALA A 362 -28.01 -42.21 3.71
C ALA A 362 -29.24 -43.09 4.01
N ASP A 363 -30.40 -42.85 3.38
CA ASP A 363 -31.65 -43.60 3.64
C ASP A 363 -32.20 -44.22 2.35
N GLY A 364 -31.51 -45.22 1.80
CA GLY A 364 -31.95 -45.97 0.62
C GLY A 364 -31.46 -47.42 0.61
#